data_AF-A0A4W6DCL0-F1
#
_entry.id   AF-A0A4W6DCL0-F1
#
_cell.length_a   1.000
_cell.length_b   1.000
_cell.length_c   1.000
_cell.angle_alpha   90.00
_cell.angle_beta   90.00
_cell.angle_gamma   90.00
#
_symmetry.space_group_name_H-M   'P 1'
#
loop_
_entity.id
_entity.type
_entity.pdbx_description
1 polymer ?
#
loop_
_entity_poly.entity_id
_entity_poly.type
_entity_poly.pdbx_seq_one_letter_code
_entity_poly.pdbx_strand_id
1 'polypeptide(L)'
;MVQRIGLVEALCGFQMTVTHLDGRQLLVKYPPGKVIEPGCIRMVKGEGMPQYRNPFEKGDLYIKFDVQFPENNWISPEKLNELECLLPARAENPVIAADAEEVDLTDFDRSQGSGGGARREAYNDSSDEEGGHHGPGVQCAHQ
;
A
#
# COMPACT_ATOMS: atom_id res chain seq x y z
N MET A 1 6.08 -6.15 12.68
CA MET A 1 5.75 -4.72 12.84
C MET A 1 5.81 -4.02 11.48
N VAL A 2 5.14 -2.88 11.31
CA VAL A 2 5.27 -2.04 10.10
C VAL A 2 6.08 -0.79 10.46
N GLN A 3 7.04 -0.44 9.62
CA GLN A 3 7.90 0.73 9.81
C GLN A 3 7.84 1.62 8.58
N ARG A 4 7.54 2.90 8.78
CA ARG A 4 7.58 3.92 7.73
C ARG A 4 8.98 4.49 7.62
N ILE A 5 9.47 4.61 6.40
CA ILE A 5 10.75 5.25 6.06
C ILE A 5 10.58 6.12 4.81
N GLY A 6 11.38 7.17 4.68
CA GLY A 6 11.41 7.98 3.45
C GLY A 6 12.11 7.28 2.29
N LEU A 7 11.82 7.70 1.06
CA LEU A 7 12.51 7.18 -0.14
C LEU A 7 14.05 7.32 -0.04
N VAL A 8 14.55 8.43 0.50
CA VAL A 8 15.99 8.63 0.71
C VAL A 8 16.60 7.58 1.65
N GLU A 9 15.90 7.22 2.73
CA GLU A 9 16.34 6.18 3.66
C GLU A 9 16.32 4.80 3.00
N ALA A 10 15.31 4.54 2.17
CA ALA A 10 15.15 3.30 1.44
C ALA A 10 16.27 3.05 0.42
N LEU A 11 16.83 4.11 -0.18
CA LEU A 11 17.89 4.04 -1.19
C LEU A 11 19.30 4.23 -0.60
N CYS A 12 19.44 5.18 0.32
CA CYS A 12 20.73 5.63 0.86
C CYS A 12 21.05 5.05 2.24
N GLY A 13 20.22 4.13 2.75
CA GLY A 13 20.41 3.52 4.06
C GLY A 13 19.85 4.37 5.21
N PHE A 14 19.76 3.76 6.38
CA PHE A 14 19.16 4.39 7.56
C PHE A 14 19.68 3.80 8.87
N GLN A 15 19.39 4.52 9.94
CA GLN A 15 19.58 4.07 11.32
C GLN A 15 18.35 4.49 12.13
N MET A 16 17.68 3.52 12.76
CA MET A 16 16.47 3.76 13.55
C MET A 16 16.49 2.96 14.84
N THR A 17 15.73 3.42 15.82
CA THR A 17 15.51 2.69 17.08
C THR A 17 14.13 2.05 17.09
N VAL A 18 14.08 0.77 17.43
CA VAL A 18 12.83 0.02 17.64
C VAL A 18 12.70 -0.31 19.12
N THR A 19 11.60 0.10 19.74
CA THR A 19 11.26 -0.31 21.11
C THR A 19 10.75 -1.75 21.08
N HIS A 20 11.51 -2.66 21.71
CA HIS A 20 11.14 -4.06 21.84
C HIS A 20 10.14 -4.28 22.99
N LEU A 21 9.47 -5.44 23.02
CA LEU A 21 8.42 -5.76 24.00
C LEU A 21 8.93 -5.83 25.45
N ASP A 22 10.24 -6.01 25.65
CA ASP A 22 10.92 -6.00 26.96
C ASP A 22 11.41 -4.60 27.36
N GLY A 23 11.06 -3.56 26.60
CA GLY A 23 11.43 -2.17 26.85
C GLY A 23 12.84 -1.78 26.38
N ARG A 24 13.63 -2.69 25.81
CA ARG A 24 14.93 -2.34 25.20
C ARG A 24 14.75 -1.52 23.93
N GLN A 25 15.69 -0.62 23.68
CA GLN A 25 15.82 0.09 22.40
C GLN A 25 16.79 -0.69 21.50
N LEU A 26 16.29 -1.26 20.41
CA LEU A 26 17.09 -1.95 19.41
C LEU A 26 17.54 -0.96 18.34
N LEU A 27 18.85 -0.82 18.16
CA LEU A 27 19.41 0.00 17.08
C LEU A 27 19.48 -0.80 15.79
N VAL A 28 18.60 -0.51 14.84
CA VAL A 28 18.57 -1.16 13.52
C VAL A 28 19.28 -0.25 12.53
N LYS A 29 20.30 -0.79 11.86
CA LYS A 29 21.05 -0.10 10.80
C LYS A 29 20.91 -0.85 9.49
N TYR A 30 20.72 -0.11 8.40
CA TYR A 30 20.76 -0.66 7.06
C TYR A 30 21.74 0.17 6.21
N PRO A 31 22.75 -0.46 5.60
CA PRO A 31 23.84 0.27 4.96
C PRO A 31 23.38 0.96 3.67
N PRO A 32 24.00 2.09 3.30
CA PRO A 32 23.82 2.70 1.99
C PRO A 32 24.11 1.73 0.85
N GLY A 33 23.38 1.86 -0.25
CA GLY A 33 23.54 1.01 -1.44
C GLY A 33 22.84 -0.35 -1.37
N LYS A 34 22.22 -0.70 -0.24
CA LYS A 34 21.23 -1.77 -0.17
C LYS A 34 19.83 -1.16 -0.16
N VAL A 35 18.99 -1.56 -1.11
CA VAL A 35 17.66 -0.97 -1.30
C VAL A 35 16.60 -1.68 -0.45
N ILE A 36 15.71 -0.90 0.14
CA ILE A 36 14.45 -1.36 0.72
C ILE A 36 13.31 -1.08 -0.26
N GLU A 37 12.68 -2.15 -0.75
CA GLU A 37 11.52 -2.04 -1.63
C GLU A 37 10.25 -1.76 -0.82
N PRO A 38 9.26 -1.02 -1.39
CA PRO A 38 7.97 -0.83 -0.76
C PRO A 38 7.30 -2.16 -0.41
N GLY A 39 6.88 -2.31 0.85
CA GLY A 39 6.20 -3.50 1.34
C GLY A 39 7.10 -4.69 1.66
N CYS A 40 8.42 -4.60 1.42
CA CYS A 40 9.32 -5.72 1.71
C CYS A 40 9.47 -5.97 3.22
N ILE A 41 9.89 -7.18 3.56
CA ILE A 41 10.09 -7.61 4.95
C ILE A 41 11.57 -7.90 5.18
N ARG A 42 12.13 -7.32 6.25
CA ARG A 42 13.46 -7.68 6.77
C ARG A 42 13.35 -8.24 8.18
N MET A 43 14.38 -8.97 8.57
CA MET A 43 14.44 -9.71 9.82
C MET A 43 15.57 -9.20 10.71
N VAL A 44 15.30 -9.04 12.00
CA VAL A 44 16.30 -8.87 13.06
C VAL A 44 16.39 -10.18 13.83
N LYS A 45 17.53 -10.85 13.69
CA LYS A 45 17.73 -12.21 14.20
C LYS A 45 17.72 -12.24 15.74
N GLY A 46 16.99 -13.18 16.32
CA GLY A 46 16.98 -13.43 17.77
C GLY A 46 16.22 -12.39 18.61
N GLU A 47 15.49 -11.47 17.98
CA GLU A 47 14.69 -10.43 18.66
C GLU A 47 13.17 -10.73 18.57
N GLY A 48 12.80 -11.98 18.32
CA GLY A 48 11.43 -12.45 18.39
C GLY A 48 11.04 -12.95 19.79
N MET A 49 9.89 -13.62 19.87
CA MET A 49 9.38 -14.17 21.12
C MET A 49 10.24 -15.35 21.61
N PRO A 50 10.42 -15.51 22.95
CA PRO A 50 11.04 -16.71 23.51
C PRO A 50 10.27 -17.98 23.17
N GLN A 51 10.97 -19.09 22.96
CA GLN A 51 10.35 -20.39 22.74
C GLN A 51 9.72 -20.92 24.03
N TYR A 52 8.56 -21.58 23.88
CA TYR A 52 7.88 -22.21 25.01
C TYR A 52 8.77 -23.30 25.62
N ARG A 53 9.00 -23.22 26.94
CA ARG A 53 9.91 -24.09 27.73
C ARG A 53 11.41 -23.93 27.45
N ASN A 54 11.82 -23.04 26.54
CA ASN A 54 13.22 -22.68 26.33
C ASN A 54 13.40 -21.16 26.16
N PRO A 55 13.35 -20.38 27.25
CA PRO A 55 13.33 -18.92 27.19
C PRO A 55 14.64 -18.28 26.70
N PHE A 56 15.73 -19.06 26.65
CA PHE A 56 17.02 -18.62 26.13
C PHE A 56 17.06 -18.63 24.60
N GLU A 57 16.17 -19.39 23.95
CA GLU A 57 15.99 -19.35 22.51
C GLU A 57 14.85 -18.43 22.14
N LYS A 58 15.13 -17.47 21.26
CA LYS A 58 14.15 -16.51 20.74
C LYS A 58 13.97 -16.73 19.25
N GLY A 59 12.76 -16.46 18.76
CA GLY A 59 12.52 -16.31 17.33
C GLY A 59 13.12 -15.01 16.77
N ASP A 60 12.64 -14.60 15.62
CA ASP A 60 13.12 -13.39 14.94
C ASP A 60 12.05 -12.29 14.88
N LEU A 61 12.50 -11.03 14.85
CA LEU A 61 11.64 -9.88 14.64
C LEU A 61 11.54 -9.56 13.15
N TYR A 62 10.32 -9.53 12.62
CA TYR A 62 10.06 -9.17 11.23
C TYR A 62 9.51 -7.73 11.12
N ILE A 63 10.15 -6.93 10.28
CA ILE A 63 9.82 -5.53 10.01
C ILE A 63 9.40 -5.42 8.55
N LYS A 64 8.13 -5.06 8.32
CA LYS A 64 7.61 -4.68 6.99
C LYS A 64 7.85 -3.20 6.78
N PHE A 65 8.45 -2.82 5.66
CA PHE A 65 8.72 -1.43 5.35
C PHE A 65 7.64 -0.81 4.48
N ASP A 66 7.22 0.40 4.85
CA ASP A 66 6.28 1.24 4.13
C ASP A 66 7.03 2.50 3.66
N VAL A 67 7.46 2.49 2.39
CA VAL A 67 8.31 3.55 1.83
C VAL A 67 7.44 4.74 1.42
N GLN A 68 7.68 5.87 2.06
CA GLN A 68 6.99 7.12 1.77
C GLN A 68 7.70 7.83 0.62
N PHE A 69 7.00 7.96 -0.50
CA PHE A 69 7.44 8.81 -1.61
C PHE A 69 7.18 10.28 -1.29
N PRO A 70 7.99 11.19 -1.83
CA PRO A 70 7.73 12.62 -1.73
C PRO A 70 6.38 13.00 -2.36
N GLU A 71 5.83 14.14 -1.93
CA GLU A 71 4.63 14.72 -2.54
C GLU A 71 4.89 15.24 -3.96
N ASN A 72 3.82 15.47 -4.74
CA ASN A 72 3.94 16.06 -6.07
C ASN A 72 4.63 17.43 -6.01
N ASN A 73 5.50 17.73 -6.99
CA ASN A 73 6.24 18.99 -7.09
C ASN A 73 7.20 19.28 -5.92
N TRP A 74 7.66 18.26 -5.18
CA TRP A 74 8.61 18.42 -4.07
C TRP A 74 10.00 18.96 -4.47
N ILE A 75 10.35 18.88 -5.77
CA ILE A 75 11.62 19.29 -6.32
C ILE A 75 11.42 20.01 -7.66
N SER A 76 12.30 20.95 -7.99
CA SER A 76 12.20 21.73 -9.23
C SER A 76 12.55 20.89 -10.48
N PRO A 77 12.01 21.24 -11.66
CA PRO A 77 12.28 20.50 -12.90
C PRO A 77 13.75 20.43 -13.27
N GLU A 78 14.54 21.47 -12.96
CA GLU A 78 15.97 21.50 -13.29
C GLU A 78 16.71 20.39 -12.55
N LYS A 79 16.40 20.19 -11.26
CA LYS A 79 17.02 19.15 -10.43
C LYS A 79 16.49 17.75 -10.71
N LEU A 80 15.32 17.61 -11.35
CA LEU A 80 14.84 16.29 -11.80
C LEU A 80 15.76 15.70 -12.87
N ASN A 81 16.35 16.52 -13.74
CA ASN A 81 17.33 16.05 -14.71
C ASN A 81 18.61 15.52 -14.02
N GLU A 82 19.07 16.19 -12.96
CA GLU A 82 20.19 15.70 -12.15
C GLU A 82 19.85 14.36 -11.48
N LEU A 83 18.64 14.22 -10.95
CA LEU A 83 18.16 12.98 -10.34
C LEU A 83 18.08 11.84 -11.38
N GLU A 84 17.59 12.11 -12.59
CA GLU A 84 17.50 11.11 -13.67
C GLU A 84 18.89 10.56 -14.03
N CYS A 85 19.93 11.40 -13.98
CA CYS A 85 21.31 10.97 -14.21
C CYS A 85 21.89 10.08 -13.11
N LEU A 86 21.32 10.09 -11.90
CA LEU A 86 21.76 9.27 -10.76
C LEU A 86 21.03 7.93 -10.67
N LEU A 87 19.88 7.80 -11.34
CA LEU A 87 19.06 6.59 -11.35
C LEU A 87 19.47 5.65 -12.50
N PRO A 88 19.07 4.36 -12.45
CA PRO A 88 19.26 3.44 -13.56
C PRO A 88 18.67 3.99 -14.87
N ALA A 89 19.30 3.64 -15.99
CA ALA A 89 18.88 4.12 -17.31
C ALA A 89 17.41 3.81 -17.60
N ARG A 90 16.71 4.78 -18.18
CA ARG A 90 15.34 4.63 -18.66
C ARG A 90 15.29 3.50 -19.69
N ALA A 91 14.26 2.67 -19.63
CA ALA A 91 13.98 1.71 -20.70
C ALA A 91 13.74 2.45 -22.03
N GLU A 92 14.03 1.78 -23.15
CA GLU A 92 13.76 2.34 -24.46
C GLU A 92 12.28 2.70 -24.60
N ASN A 93 12.00 3.86 -25.20
CA ASN A 93 10.63 4.29 -25.44
C ASN A 93 9.93 3.25 -26.34
N PRO A 94 8.66 2.91 -26.05
CA PRO A 94 7.93 1.96 -26.88
C PRO A 94 7.77 2.50 -28.31
N VAL A 95 7.77 1.60 -29.29
CA VAL A 95 7.41 1.95 -30.67
C VAL A 95 5.92 2.26 -30.71
N ILE A 96 5.58 3.52 -30.98
CA ILE A 96 4.19 3.99 -31.03
C ILE A 96 3.64 3.67 -32.43
N ALA A 97 2.51 2.95 -32.48
CA ALA A 97 1.83 2.66 -33.74
C ALA A 97 1.19 3.93 -34.31
N ALA A 98 1.05 4.01 -35.65
CA ALA A 98 0.54 5.21 -36.32
C ALA A 98 -0.94 5.50 -35.99
N ASP A 99 -1.69 4.50 -35.56
CA ASP A 99 -3.09 4.56 -35.15
C ASP A 99 -3.27 4.66 -33.62
N ALA A 100 -2.18 4.87 -32.86
CA ALA A 100 -2.26 5.02 -31.41
C ALA A 100 -2.97 6.33 -31.03
N GLU A 101 -3.93 6.24 -30.11
CA GLU A 101 -4.62 7.39 -29.52
C GLU A 101 -3.87 7.86 -28.27
N GLU A 102 -3.62 9.17 -28.18
CA GLU A 102 -3.03 9.80 -27.01
C GLU A 102 -4.10 9.96 -25.92
N VAL A 103 -3.80 9.47 -24.71
CA VAL A 103 -4.71 9.51 -23.57
C VAL A 103 -3.99 10.00 -22.32
N ASP A 104 -4.69 10.79 -21.50
CA ASP A 104 -4.16 11.31 -20.24
C ASP A 104 -4.48 10.37 -19.07
N LEU A 105 -3.49 10.17 -18.18
CA LEU A 105 -3.73 9.56 -16.88
C LEU A 105 -4.32 10.61 -15.92
N THR A 106 -5.42 10.25 -15.27
CA THR A 106 -6.08 11.08 -14.26
C THR A 106 -6.20 10.32 -12.93
N ASP A 107 -6.31 11.06 -11.84
CA ASP A 107 -6.49 10.46 -10.51
C ASP A 107 -7.79 9.66 -10.44
N PHE A 108 -7.72 8.49 -9.81
CA PHE A 108 -8.89 7.64 -9.62
C PHE A 108 -9.71 8.08 -8.41
N ASP A 109 -10.90 8.61 -8.64
CA ASP A 109 -11.86 8.97 -7.59
C ASP A 109 -12.81 7.80 -7.26
N ARG A 110 -12.59 7.18 -6.10
CA ARG A 110 -13.45 6.07 -5.59
C ARG A 110 -14.89 6.49 -5.30
N SER A 111 -15.16 7.78 -5.06
CA SER A 111 -16.50 8.25 -4.70
C SER A 111 -17.46 8.27 -5.90
N GLN A 112 -16.93 8.40 -7.11
CA GLN A 112 -17.74 8.47 -8.34
C GLN A 112 -18.23 7.09 -8.81
N GLY A 113 -17.68 5.99 -8.27
CA GLY A 113 -18.02 4.61 -8.64
C GLY A 113 -19.13 3.95 -7.80
N SER A 114 -19.69 4.62 -6.80
CA SER A 114 -20.73 4.07 -5.91
C SER A 114 -22.13 4.64 -6.22
N GLY A 115 -22.53 4.57 -7.48
CA GLY A 115 -23.89 4.92 -7.94
C GLY A 115 -24.90 3.78 -7.85
N GLY A 116 -24.77 2.81 -6.93
CA GLY A 116 -25.68 1.68 -6.86
C GLY A 116 -25.67 0.96 -5.52
N GLY A 117 -26.71 1.15 -4.72
CA GLY A 117 -26.98 0.31 -3.55
C GLY A 117 -26.87 1.00 -2.20
N ALA A 118 -27.48 2.19 -2.04
CA ALA A 118 -28.03 2.53 -0.74
C ALA A 118 -29.03 1.43 -0.36
N ARG A 119 -28.57 0.51 0.48
CA ARG A 119 -29.41 -0.49 1.15
C ARG A 119 -30.54 0.28 1.84
N ARG A 120 -31.73 0.19 1.28
CA ARG A 120 -32.97 0.66 1.89
C ARG A 120 -33.11 -0.14 3.19
N GLU A 121 -32.94 0.52 4.33
CA GLU A 121 -33.22 -0.10 5.62
C GLU A 121 -34.70 -0.52 5.63
N ALA A 122 -34.95 -1.83 5.73
CA ALA A 122 -36.27 -2.44 5.57
C ALA A 122 -37.06 -2.52 6.89
N TYR A 123 -36.78 -1.64 7.84
CA TYR A 123 -37.43 -1.63 9.15
C TYR A 123 -37.82 -0.21 9.56
N ASN A 124 -38.65 0.44 8.74
CA ASN A 124 -39.47 1.53 9.24
C ASN A 124 -40.74 1.65 8.39
N ASP A 125 -41.74 0.82 8.68
CA ASP A 125 -43.12 1.24 8.50
C ASP A 125 -44.02 0.58 9.55
N SER A 126 -44.82 1.43 10.19
CA SER A 126 -45.70 1.14 11.31
C SER A 126 -47.12 0.89 10.80
N SER A 127 -47.88 0.06 11.53
CA SER A 127 -49.34 0.06 11.61
C SER A 127 -50.18 -0.38 10.39
N ASP A 128 -50.99 -1.41 10.67
CA ASP A 128 -52.37 -1.65 10.24
C ASP A 128 -52.74 -1.98 8.77
N GLU A 129 -53.54 -3.05 8.67
CA GLU A 129 -54.63 -3.32 7.73
C GLU A 129 -54.38 -3.64 6.23
N GLU A 130 -54.69 -4.91 5.92
CA GLU A 130 -55.56 -5.37 4.82
C GLU A 130 -55.13 -5.29 3.33
N GLY A 131 -55.19 -6.44 2.64
CA GLY A 131 -55.47 -6.54 1.20
C GLY A 131 -54.30 -6.86 0.27
N GLY A 132 -54.24 -8.10 -0.23
CA GLY A 132 -53.20 -8.54 -1.19
C GLY A 132 -53.49 -8.22 -2.66
N HIS A 133 -52.54 -8.54 -3.56
CA HIS A 133 -52.72 -9.07 -4.94
C HIS A 133 -51.41 -8.99 -5.77
N HIS A 134 -51.04 -10.11 -6.42
CA HIS A 134 -50.28 -10.36 -7.69
C HIS A 134 -48.98 -9.58 -7.98
N GLY A 135 -47.86 -10.22 -8.35
CA GLY A 135 -47.65 -11.07 -9.53
C GLY A 135 -46.26 -10.77 -10.16
N PRO A 136 -45.87 -11.34 -11.31
CA PRO A 136 -44.85 -12.38 -11.41
C PRO A 136 -43.44 -11.92 -11.83
N GLY A 137 -42.44 -12.70 -11.42
CA GLY A 137 -41.03 -12.52 -11.76
C GLY A 137 -40.65 -13.04 -13.15
N VAL A 138 -39.69 -12.36 -13.77
CA VAL A 138 -39.03 -12.78 -15.02
C VAL A 138 -37.52 -12.78 -14.82
N GLN A 139 -36.87 -13.87 -15.22
CA GLN A 139 -35.41 -14.04 -15.25
C GLN A 139 -34.95 -14.07 -16.71
N CYS A 140 -33.89 -13.34 -17.05
CA CYS A 140 -33.28 -13.36 -18.38
C CYS A 140 -31.96 -14.14 -18.35
N ALA A 141 -31.79 -15.04 -19.33
CA ALA A 141 -30.58 -15.79 -19.59
C ALA A 141 -29.58 -14.97 -20.44
N HIS A 142 -28.28 -15.16 -20.18
CA HIS A 142 -27.17 -14.58 -20.94
C HIS A 142 -26.88 -15.39 -22.21
N GLN A 143 -26.40 -14.70 -23.25
CA GLN A 143 -25.49 -15.22 -24.26
C GLN A 143 -24.12 -14.59 -24.02
#